data_AF-A0A136IVG4-F1
#
_entry.id   AF-A0A136IVG4-F1
#
_cell.length_a   1.000
_cell.length_b   1.000
_cell.length_c   1.000
_cell.angle_alpha   90.00
_cell.angle_beta   90.00
_cell.angle_gamma   90.00
#
_symmetry.space_group_name_H-M   'P 1'
#
loop_
_entity.id
_entity.type
_entity.pdbx_description
1 polymer ?
#
loop_
_entity_poly.entity_id
_entity_poly.type
_entity_poly.pdbx_seq_one_letter_code
_entity_poly.pdbx_strand_id
1 'polypeptide(L)'
;MLQYDTGRYGVEGLASSDGGLLGIRGLYNFGGDVAEAEPLLNQVEEVSGHNQSNNQERDRIYGRFSAGGEFYYGTLNKSGGMSLGVRFATLPRHKGTPLTATMTINPLMGNMSWTYAVMAGENCSLATRTSFNVYSYESDYAVGLELWRKKQAWTNLDGEQDTKVSLPTIPERSFQAKLDWRLDDPIFPLPVVDQATAAGSSLKTTKNKERSFKAKLEWRLDEEESGPTTAVDAFEDPYAGVLKARLDQHFRVGLLWEGRVKSLLFSLGSSI
;
A
#
# COMPACT_ATOMS: atom_id res chain seq x y z
N MET A 1 31.07 14.86 -2.39
CA MET A 1 29.62 15.03 -2.21
C MET A 1 29.41 15.65 -0.84
N LEU A 2 28.78 16.81 -0.79
CA LEU A 2 28.40 17.53 0.43
C LEU A 2 26.88 17.47 0.54
N GLN A 3 26.34 17.03 1.66
CA GLN A 3 24.90 16.92 1.87
C GLN A 3 24.51 17.69 3.12
N TYR A 4 23.44 18.47 3.02
CA TYR A 4 22.83 19.19 4.13
C TYR A 4 21.35 18.81 4.18
N ASP A 5 20.93 18.14 5.25
CA ASP A 5 19.57 17.65 5.43
C ASP A 5 18.95 18.22 6.71
N THR A 6 17.75 18.78 6.59
CA THR A 6 16.97 19.35 7.70
C THR A 6 15.59 18.67 7.84
N GLY A 7 15.37 17.55 7.14
CA GLY A 7 14.10 16.81 7.07
C GLY A 7 13.06 17.47 6.16
N ARG A 8 12.83 18.78 6.30
CA ARG A 8 11.93 19.55 5.41
C ARG A 8 12.57 19.87 4.06
N TYR A 9 13.87 20.17 4.05
CA TYR A 9 14.60 20.33 2.80
C TYR A 9 15.98 19.71 2.91
N GLY A 10 16.43 19.14 1.80
CA GLY A 10 17.76 18.58 1.61
C GLY A 10 18.44 19.27 0.44
N VAL A 11 19.69 19.68 0.63
CA VAL A 11 20.54 20.24 -0.43
C VAL A 11 21.81 19.40 -0.51
N GLU A 12 22.18 19.01 -1.72
CA GLU A 12 23.35 18.21 -2.01
C GLU A 12 24.22 18.91 -3.05
N GLY A 13 25.49 19.10 -2.74
CA GLY A 13 26.52 19.58 -3.65
C GLY A 13 27.41 18.43 -4.13
N LEU A 14 27.58 18.31 -5.43
CA LEU A 14 28.44 17.34 -6.09
C LEU A 14 29.57 18.07 -6.83
N ALA A 15 30.78 17.56 -6.70
CA ALA A 15 31.94 18.01 -7.45
C ALA A 15 32.74 16.78 -7.86
N SER A 16 32.98 16.62 -9.15
CA SER A 16 33.79 15.55 -9.73
C SER A 16 34.96 16.15 -10.51
N SER A 17 36.18 15.74 -10.16
CA SER A 17 37.42 16.20 -10.81
C SER A 17 37.66 15.52 -12.16
N ASP A 18 37.17 14.30 -12.35
CA ASP A 18 37.42 13.48 -13.55
C ASP A 18 36.72 14.06 -14.79
N GLY A 19 35.49 14.54 -14.63
CA GLY A 19 34.72 15.19 -15.69
C GLY A 19 34.58 16.71 -15.55
N GLY A 20 35.20 17.32 -14.53
CA GLY A 20 34.96 18.72 -14.14
C GLY A 20 33.48 19.02 -13.92
N LEU A 21 32.74 18.10 -13.31
CA LEU A 21 31.30 18.24 -13.13
C LEU A 21 31.02 18.85 -11.76
N LEU A 22 30.33 19.98 -11.73
CA LEU A 22 29.72 20.54 -10.54
C LEU A 22 28.22 20.30 -10.62
N GLY A 23 27.62 19.89 -9.52
CA GLY A 23 26.19 19.63 -9.42
C GLY A 23 25.62 20.16 -8.12
N ILE A 24 24.40 20.67 -8.16
CA ILE A 24 23.61 20.96 -6.97
C ILE A 24 22.26 20.27 -7.11
N ARG A 25 21.76 19.68 -6.04
CA ARG A 25 20.44 19.09 -5.96
C ARG A 25 19.72 19.65 -4.75
N GLY A 26 18.46 19.99 -4.92
CA GLY A 26 17.59 20.46 -3.86
C GLY A 26 16.33 19.63 -3.83
N LEU A 27 15.88 19.25 -2.65
CA LEU A 27 14.61 18.59 -2.42
C LEU A 27 13.90 19.29 -1.26
N TYR A 28 12.62 19.56 -1.46
CA TYR A 28 11.74 20.18 -0.48
C TYR A 28 10.53 19.27 -0.27
N ASN A 29 10.38 18.80 0.96
CA ASN A 29 9.24 18.03 1.43
C ASN A 29 8.21 19.00 1.98
N PHE A 30 7.09 19.13 1.28
CA PHE A 30 5.94 19.84 1.80
C PHE A 30 5.29 19.00 2.88
N GLY A 31 5.22 19.57 4.08
CA GLY A 31 4.54 18.99 5.21
C GLY A 31 3.04 19.00 4.97
N GLY A 32 2.46 17.83 4.71
CA GLY A 32 1.05 17.60 5.01
C GLY A 32 0.95 17.39 6.51
N ASP A 33 1.02 18.47 7.29
CA ASP A 33 0.95 18.40 8.74
C ASP A 33 -0.40 17.80 9.14
N VAL A 34 -0.34 16.56 9.62
CA VAL A 34 -1.38 15.92 10.42
C VAL A 34 -1.57 16.68 11.75
N ALA A 35 -0.68 17.64 12.06
CA ALA A 35 -0.74 18.49 13.24
C ALA A 35 -1.85 19.56 13.19
N GLU A 36 -2.36 19.92 12.01
CA GLU A 36 -3.55 20.79 11.90
C GLU A 36 -4.88 20.01 11.86
N ALA A 37 -4.83 18.67 11.85
CA ALA A 37 -6.00 17.80 11.70
C ALA A 37 -6.32 16.95 12.95
N GLU A 38 -5.88 17.38 14.13
CA GLU A 38 -6.29 16.86 15.45
C GLU A 38 -6.50 18.07 16.38
N PRO A 39 -7.56 18.13 17.20
CA PRO A 39 -8.93 18.31 16.75
C PRO A 39 -9.57 19.57 17.36
N LEU A 40 -10.43 20.26 16.59
CA LEU A 40 -11.52 21.07 17.15
C LEU A 40 -12.61 20.16 17.76
N LEU A 41 -12.23 19.15 18.56
CA LEU A 41 -13.15 18.26 19.29
C LEU A 41 -13.34 18.68 20.76
N ASN A 42 -12.76 19.80 21.20
CA ASN A 42 -12.95 20.33 22.55
C ASN A 42 -13.66 21.70 22.60
N GLN A 43 -14.69 21.88 21.77
CA GLN A 43 -15.73 22.89 22.05
C GLN A 43 -17.11 22.30 21.78
N VAL A 44 -17.53 21.40 22.67
CA VAL A 44 -18.95 21.24 22.98
C VAL A 44 -19.18 21.92 24.31
N GLU A 45 -19.39 23.23 24.28
CA GLU A 45 -20.35 23.89 25.16
C GLU A 45 -21.11 24.93 24.31
N GLU A 46 -22.40 24.66 24.19
CA GLU A 46 -23.55 25.51 23.88
C GLU A 46 -23.34 26.81 23.07
N VAL A 47 -24.06 26.93 21.95
CA VAL A 47 -25.19 27.88 21.77
C VAL A 47 -25.60 27.92 20.28
N SER A 48 -26.85 27.54 20.04
CA SER A 48 -27.81 28.06 19.04
C SER A 48 -27.39 28.26 17.57
N GLY A 49 -27.90 27.33 16.75
CA GLY A 49 -28.42 27.45 15.37
C GLY A 49 -27.99 28.60 14.45
N HIS A 50 -27.48 28.24 13.26
CA HIS A 50 -27.97 28.70 11.94
C HIS A 50 -27.34 27.89 10.78
N ASN A 51 -28.24 27.36 9.93
CA ASN A 51 -28.16 27.04 8.50
C ASN A 51 -26.85 26.73 7.75
N GLN A 52 -26.90 25.55 7.09
CA GLN A 52 -26.48 25.25 5.71
C GLN A 52 -25.15 25.80 5.19
N SER A 53 -24.15 24.91 5.11
CA SER A 53 -23.32 24.83 3.91
C SER A 53 -22.89 23.38 3.64
N ASN A 54 -23.50 22.81 2.61
CA ASN A 54 -23.10 21.66 1.81
C ASN A 54 -21.73 21.02 2.10
N ASN A 55 -21.78 19.74 2.51
CA ASN A 55 -21.23 18.63 1.74
C ASN A 55 -19.84 18.88 1.10
N GLN A 56 -18.82 19.06 1.95
CA GLN A 56 -17.43 18.85 1.58
C GLN A 56 -16.68 18.05 2.65
N GLU A 57 -17.27 16.95 3.13
CA GLU A 57 -16.46 15.77 3.46
C GLU A 57 -15.94 15.17 2.15
N ARG A 58 -15.19 15.98 1.38
CA ARG A 58 -14.39 15.43 0.30
C ARG A 58 -13.32 14.64 1.00
N ASP A 59 -13.33 13.35 0.73
CA ASP A 59 -12.27 12.38 0.96
C ASP A 59 -10.94 12.99 0.46
N ARG A 60 -10.34 13.87 1.26
CA ARG A 60 -9.13 14.60 0.91
C ARG A 60 -8.04 13.55 0.98
N ILE A 61 -7.54 13.16 -0.18
CA ILE A 61 -6.41 12.25 -0.29
C ILE A 61 -5.24 12.89 0.47
N TYR A 62 -5.03 12.43 1.71
CA TYR A 62 -3.96 12.91 2.57
C TYR A 62 -2.66 12.29 2.07
N GLY A 63 -1.80 13.12 1.49
CA GLY A 63 -0.49 12.71 1.01
C GLY A 63 0.58 13.76 1.22
N ARG A 64 1.81 13.30 1.27
CA ARG A 64 3.02 14.11 1.27
C ARG A 64 3.33 14.52 -0.16
N PHE A 65 3.54 15.82 -0.33
CA PHE A 65 4.00 16.40 -1.57
C PHE A 65 5.48 16.75 -1.40
N SER A 66 6.31 16.43 -2.38
CA SER A 66 7.73 16.76 -2.40
C SER A 66 8.07 17.31 -3.77
N ALA A 67 8.84 18.38 -3.83
CA ALA A 67 9.39 18.89 -5.09
C ALA A 67 10.89 19.04 -4.97
N GLY A 68 11.61 18.83 -6.05
CA GLY A 68 13.04 18.96 -6.09
C GLY A 68 13.52 19.34 -7.47
N GLY A 69 14.80 19.66 -7.55
CA GLY A 69 15.46 19.96 -8.79
C GLY A 69 16.95 19.74 -8.68
N GLU A 70 17.58 19.56 -9.81
CA GLU A 70 19.02 19.39 -9.92
C GLU A 70 19.54 20.27 -11.05
N PHE A 71 20.73 20.81 -10.85
CA PHE A 71 21.46 21.59 -11.80
C PHE A 71 22.90 21.08 -11.85
N TYR A 72 23.39 20.81 -13.05
CA TYR A 72 24.74 20.36 -13.32
C TYR A 72 25.42 21.32 -14.27
N TYR A 73 26.71 21.53 -14.06
CA TYR A 73 27.57 22.31 -14.91
C TYR A 73 28.91 21.60 -15.09
N GLY A 74 29.22 21.21 -16.32
CA GLY A 74 30.51 20.67 -16.70
C GLY A 74 31.47 21.80 -17.07
N THR A 75 32.50 22.02 -16.25
CA THR A 75 33.53 23.03 -16.49
C THR A 75 34.41 22.68 -17.70
N LEU A 76 34.64 21.39 -17.96
CA LEU A 76 35.41 20.91 -19.11
C LEU A 76 34.64 21.09 -20.43
N ASN A 77 33.39 20.64 -20.48
CA ASN A 77 32.58 20.63 -21.70
C ASN A 77 31.76 21.92 -21.91
N LYS A 78 31.78 22.84 -20.93
CA LYS A 78 30.95 24.06 -20.91
C LYS A 78 29.47 23.78 -21.17
N SER A 79 29.00 22.63 -20.70
CA SER A 79 27.63 22.18 -20.85
C SER A 79 26.93 22.17 -19.50
N GLY A 80 25.62 22.45 -19.51
CA GLY A 80 24.77 22.41 -18.33
C GLY A 80 23.65 21.40 -18.48
N GLY A 81 23.19 20.86 -17.36
CA GLY A 81 22.01 20.00 -17.26
C GLY A 81 21.11 20.52 -16.16
N MET A 82 19.79 20.44 -16.31
CA MET A 82 18.86 20.68 -15.21
C MET A 82 17.66 19.76 -15.31
N SER A 83 17.12 19.37 -14.17
CA SER A 83 15.83 18.66 -14.11
C SER A 83 15.04 19.10 -12.87
N LEU A 84 13.72 19.02 -12.98
CA LEU A 84 12.76 19.29 -11.92
C LEU A 84 11.94 18.03 -11.68
N GLY A 85 11.66 17.72 -10.42
CA GLY A 85 10.92 16.54 -10.00
C GLY A 85 9.87 16.89 -8.97
N VAL A 86 8.70 16.30 -9.09
CA VAL A 86 7.59 16.41 -8.14
C VAL A 86 7.14 15.00 -7.80
N ARG A 87 6.89 14.74 -6.51
CA ARG A 87 6.39 13.46 -6.00
C ARG A 87 5.25 13.71 -5.03
N PHE A 88 4.17 13.00 -5.21
CA PHE A 88 3.07 12.87 -4.27
C PHE A 88 3.02 11.44 -3.77
N ALA A 89 2.92 11.24 -2.46
CA ALA A 89 2.78 9.93 -1.84
C ALA A 89 1.72 9.98 -0.74
N THR A 90 0.72 9.10 -0.78
CA THR A 90 -0.30 9.02 0.27
C THR A 90 0.31 8.61 1.61
N LEU A 91 -0.19 9.18 2.71
CA LEU A 91 0.26 8.82 4.05
C LEU A 91 -0.32 7.46 4.47
N PRO A 92 0.37 6.70 5.35
CA PRO A 92 -0.14 5.42 5.89
C PRO A 92 -1.47 5.51 6.65
N ARG A 93 -1.91 6.71 7.04
CA ARG A 93 -3.18 6.97 7.72
C ARG A 93 -4.38 7.06 6.76
N HIS A 94 -4.14 7.10 5.44
CA HIS A 94 -5.20 7.08 4.45
C HIS A 94 -5.83 5.68 4.41
N LYS A 95 -7.16 5.59 4.60
CA LYS A 95 -7.91 4.31 4.59
C LYS A 95 -8.05 3.71 3.18
N GLY A 96 -7.63 4.42 2.13
CA GLY A 96 -7.64 3.96 0.74
C GLY A 96 -6.34 3.27 0.32
N THR A 97 -6.24 2.98 -0.99
CA THR A 97 -5.08 2.31 -1.57
C THR A 97 -3.85 3.25 -1.59
N PRO A 98 -2.69 2.81 -1.06
CA PRO A 98 -1.47 3.59 -1.13
C PRO A 98 -1.10 3.95 -2.57
N LEU A 99 -0.80 5.23 -2.78
CA LEU A 99 -0.56 5.84 -4.07
C LEU A 99 0.75 6.61 -4.07
N THR A 100 1.54 6.48 -5.12
CA THR A 100 2.65 7.38 -5.43
C THR A 100 2.54 7.89 -6.86
N ALA A 101 2.50 9.21 -7.03
CA ALA A 101 2.59 9.87 -8.32
C ALA A 101 3.89 10.68 -8.40
N THR A 102 4.65 10.51 -9.47
CA THR A 102 5.90 11.22 -9.70
C THR A 102 5.87 11.86 -11.07
N MET A 103 6.29 13.12 -11.15
CA MET A 103 6.42 13.88 -12.38
C MET A 103 7.83 14.44 -12.46
N THR A 104 8.55 14.16 -13.54
CA THR A 104 9.90 14.66 -13.77
C THR A 104 9.95 15.40 -15.09
N ILE A 105 10.57 16.58 -15.10
CA ILE A 105 10.74 17.42 -16.28
C ILE A 105 12.22 17.73 -16.45
N ASN A 106 12.76 17.45 -17.63
CA ASN A 106 14.04 17.97 -18.10
C ASN A 106 13.77 19.04 -19.15
N PRO A 107 13.76 20.33 -18.79
CA PRO A 107 13.39 21.41 -19.71
C PRO A 107 14.41 21.62 -20.82
N LEU A 108 15.69 21.27 -20.61
CA LEU A 108 16.73 21.44 -21.62
C LEU A 108 16.54 20.47 -22.79
N MET A 109 16.26 19.20 -22.48
CA MET A 109 16.06 18.15 -23.49
C MET A 109 14.58 17.95 -23.86
N GLY A 110 13.65 18.61 -23.19
CA GLY A 110 12.22 18.52 -23.43
C GLY A 110 11.57 17.21 -22.95
N ASN A 111 12.26 16.38 -22.15
CA ASN A 111 11.68 15.13 -21.66
C ASN A 111 10.80 15.38 -20.41
N MET A 112 9.56 14.92 -20.48
CA MET A 112 8.57 14.96 -19.42
C MET A 112 8.12 13.54 -19.11
N SER A 113 8.33 13.07 -17.89
CA SER A 113 7.93 11.72 -17.47
C SER A 113 6.90 11.80 -16.33
N TRP A 114 5.85 11.00 -16.43
CA TRP A 114 4.84 10.80 -15.39
C TRP A 114 4.83 9.34 -14.98
N THR A 115 4.87 9.08 -13.68
CA THR A 115 4.78 7.73 -13.11
C THR A 115 3.70 7.72 -12.05
N TYR A 116 2.82 6.72 -12.09
CA TYR A 116 1.72 6.56 -11.17
C TYR A 116 1.71 5.11 -10.68
N ALA A 117 1.94 4.90 -9.39
CA ALA A 117 2.02 3.59 -8.76
C ALA A 117 0.94 3.49 -7.68
N VAL A 118 0.21 2.38 -7.68
CA VAL A 118 -0.90 2.09 -6.77
C VAL A 118 -0.74 0.70 -6.23
N MET A 119 -0.92 0.53 -4.93
CA MET A 119 -1.13 -0.78 -4.34
C MET A 119 -2.61 -1.13 -4.46
N ALA A 120 -2.97 -1.89 -5.49
CA ALA A 120 -4.36 -2.21 -5.85
C ALA A 120 -5.01 -3.27 -4.93
N GLY A 121 -4.21 -3.97 -4.13
CA GLY A 121 -4.68 -4.90 -3.09
C GLY A 121 -3.55 -5.39 -2.20
N GLU A 122 -3.84 -6.33 -1.28
CA GLU A 122 -2.86 -6.84 -0.32
C GLU A 122 -1.59 -7.44 -0.96
N ASN A 123 -1.74 -7.97 -2.17
CA ASN A 123 -0.69 -8.70 -2.86
C ASN A 123 -0.51 -8.25 -4.32
N CYS A 124 -1.01 -7.07 -4.69
CA CYS A 124 -0.97 -6.58 -6.08
C CYS A 124 -0.59 -5.10 -6.11
N SER A 125 0.48 -4.77 -6.83
CA SER A 125 0.92 -3.42 -7.14
C SER A 125 0.79 -3.17 -8.66
N LEU A 126 0.16 -2.06 -9.03
CA LEU A 126 0.06 -1.59 -10.40
C LEU A 126 0.89 -0.33 -10.55
N ALA A 127 1.64 -0.21 -11.63
CA ALA A 127 2.39 0.98 -11.97
C ALA A 127 2.13 1.37 -13.42
N THR A 128 2.09 2.65 -13.68
CA THR A 128 1.94 3.22 -15.01
C THR A 128 3.02 4.27 -15.19
N ARG A 129 3.71 4.24 -16.32
CA ARG A 129 4.76 5.20 -16.67
C ARG A 129 4.48 5.75 -18.07
N THR A 130 4.49 7.07 -18.19
CA THR A 130 4.43 7.78 -19.47
C THR A 130 5.69 8.62 -19.59
N SER A 131 6.31 8.63 -20.76
CA SER A 131 7.43 9.51 -21.11
C SER A 131 7.04 10.26 -22.37
N PHE A 132 7.20 11.58 -22.37
CA PHE A 132 6.86 12.44 -23.49
C PHE A 132 8.03 13.37 -23.77
N ASN A 133 8.40 13.50 -25.04
CA ASN A 133 9.39 14.47 -25.48
C ASN A 133 8.70 15.63 -26.19
N VAL A 134 8.79 16.83 -25.62
CA VAL A 134 8.16 18.05 -26.12
C VAL A 134 8.70 18.47 -27.49
N TYR A 135 9.96 18.15 -27.81
CA TYR A 135 10.57 18.55 -29.08
C TYR A 135 10.25 17.59 -30.23
N SER A 136 10.25 16.28 -29.96
CA SER A 136 9.93 15.27 -30.99
C SER A 136 8.45 14.89 -31.04
N TYR A 137 7.64 15.34 -30.07
CA TYR A 137 6.25 14.88 -29.86
C TYR A 137 6.13 13.36 -29.72
N GLU A 138 7.23 12.70 -29.36
CA GLU A 138 7.26 11.27 -29.14
C GLU A 138 6.74 10.97 -27.73
N SER A 139 5.71 10.16 -27.66
CA SER A 139 5.17 9.61 -26.42
C SER A 139 5.50 8.13 -26.35
N ASP A 140 5.94 7.69 -25.18
CA ASP A 140 6.07 6.29 -24.78
C ASP A 140 5.22 6.06 -23.53
N TYR A 141 4.58 4.90 -23.45
CA TYR A 141 3.71 4.51 -22.34
C TYR A 141 3.91 3.05 -21.99
N ALA A 142 4.01 2.76 -20.69
CA ALA A 142 4.14 1.42 -20.16
C ALA A 142 3.29 1.22 -18.91
N VAL A 143 2.71 0.03 -18.79
CA VAL A 143 1.99 -0.44 -17.59
C VAL A 143 2.74 -1.62 -17.02
N GLY A 144 2.99 -1.58 -15.72
CA GLY A 144 3.56 -2.68 -14.95
C GLY A 144 2.54 -3.20 -13.93
N LEU A 145 2.55 -4.50 -13.70
CA LEU A 145 1.82 -5.16 -12.63
C LEU A 145 2.76 -6.08 -11.88
N GLU A 146 2.69 -6.07 -10.57
CA GLU A 146 3.46 -6.94 -9.70
C GLU A 146 2.49 -7.65 -8.74
N LEU A 147 2.48 -8.98 -8.82
CA LEU A 147 1.60 -9.86 -8.06
C LEU A 147 2.44 -10.73 -7.12
N TRP A 148 2.17 -10.61 -5.84
CA TRP A 148 2.80 -11.38 -4.78
C TRP A 148 1.98 -12.63 -4.52
N ARG A 149 2.61 -13.81 -4.53
CA ARG A 149 1.92 -15.07 -4.23
C ARG A 149 2.36 -15.57 -2.86
N LYS A 150 1.41 -15.77 -1.95
CA LYS A 150 1.68 -16.43 -0.66
C LYS A 150 2.02 -17.91 -0.87
N LYS A 151 2.85 -18.50 -0.02
CA LYS A 151 3.08 -19.94 0.05
C LYS A 151 1.75 -20.58 0.40
N GLN A 152 1.09 -21.20 -0.57
CA GLN A 152 0.09 -22.20 -0.23
C GLN A 152 0.87 -23.32 0.45
N ALA A 153 0.62 -23.51 1.75
CA ALA A 153 1.01 -24.74 2.41
C ALA A 153 0.37 -25.86 1.60
N TRP A 154 1.18 -26.66 0.93
CA TRP A 154 0.72 -27.93 0.38
C TRP A 154 0.40 -28.78 1.61
N THR A 155 -0.83 -28.67 2.10
CA THR A 155 -1.34 -29.56 3.15
C THR A 155 -1.51 -30.93 2.50
N ASN A 156 -0.51 -31.78 2.73
CA ASN A 156 -0.54 -33.24 2.78
C ASN A 156 -1.80 -33.87 2.18
N LEU A 157 -1.74 -34.20 0.89
CA LEU A 157 -2.58 -35.25 0.31
C LEU A 157 -1.86 -36.58 0.52
N ASP A 158 -1.80 -37.07 1.76
CA ASP A 158 -1.48 -38.46 2.06
C ASP A 158 -2.15 -38.85 3.38
N GLY A 159 -3.27 -39.58 3.27
CA GLY A 159 -3.86 -40.50 4.25
C GLY A 159 -4.21 -39.97 5.65
N GLU A 160 -5.51 -39.77 5.92
CA GLU A 160 -6.20 -40.50 7.00
C GLU A 160 -7.72 -40.33 6.89
N GLN A 161 -8.42 -41.41 7.27
CA GLN A 161 -9.83 -41.69 7.08
C GLN A 161 -10.80 -40.75 7.82
N ASP A 162 -11.88 -40.42 7.11
CA ASP A 162 -13.27 -40.25 7.57
C ASP A 162 -13.51 -39.90 9.05
N THR A 163 -13.69 -38.61 9.36
CA THR A 163 -14.68 -38.17 10.36
C THR A 163 -15.18 -36.76 10.00
N LYS A 164 -16.34 -36.68 9.33
CA LYS A 164 -17.03 -35.42 9.03
C LYS A 164 -17.50 -34.74 10.32
N VAL A 165 -16.78 -33.73 10.78
CA VAL A 165 -17.34 -32.68 11.64
C VAL A 165 -17.54 -31.44 10.77
N SER A 166 -18.79 -31.17 10.40
CA SER A 166 -19.17 -30.03 9.58
C SER A 166 -19.10 -28.72 10.39
N LEU A 167 -18.06 -27.92 10.12
CA LEU A 167 -18.04 -26.49 10.41
C LEU A 167 -18.98 -25.77 9.41
N PRO A 168 -19.69 -24.68 9.81
CA PRO A 168 -20.59 -23.98 8.91
C PRO A 168 -19.80 -23.26 7.81
N THR A 169 -19.81 -23.86 6.62
CA THR A 169 -19.29 -23.27 5.39
C THR A 169 -20.10 -22.01 5.08
N ILE A 170 -19.45 -20.84 5.10
CA ILE A 170 -20.00 -19.64 4.49
C ILE A 170 -20.18 -19.97 2.99
N PRO A 171 -21.40 -19.92 2.42
CA PRO A 171 -21.62 -20.33 1.05
C PRO A 171 -20.88 -19.40 0.10
N GLU A 172 -19.84 -19.92 -0.55
CA GLU A 172 -19.10 -19.17 -1.55
C GLU A 172 -19.93 -19.06 -2.84
N ARG A 173 -20.11 -17.84 -3.34
CA ARG A 173 -20.86 -17.54 -4.57
C ARG A 173 -20.33 -18.36 -5.75
N SER A 174 -21.26 -18.97 -6.50
CA SER A 174 -20.94 -19.69 -7.73
C SER A 174 -20.33 -18.77 -8.79
N PHE A 175 -19.50 -19.34 -9.67
CA PHE A 175 -18.74 -18.61 -10.69
C PHE A 175 -19.64 -17.81 -11.65
N GLN A 176 -20.82 -18.35 -11.97
CA GLN A 176 -21.82 -17.67 -12.79
C GLN A 176 -22.39 -16.42 -12.09
N ALA A 177 -22.63 -16.49 -10.78
CA ALA A 177 -23.14 -15.37 -9.99
C ALA A 177 -22.09 -14.25 -9.77
N LYS A 178 -20.80 -14.60 -9.81
CA LYS A 178 -19.69 -13.62 -9.82
C LYS A 178 -19.62 -12.84 -11.13
N LEU A 179 -19.97 -13.46 -12.27
CA LEU A 179 -19.99 -12.79 -13.58
C LEU A 179 -21.22 -11.87 -13.74
N ASP A 180 -22.38 -12.30 -13.26
CA ASP A 180 -23.65 -11.57 -13.44
C ASP A 180 -23.94 -10.51 -12.35
N TRP A 181 -23.05 -10.31 -11.37
CA TRP A 181 -23.19 -9.32 -10.28
C TRP A 181 -24.51 -9.38 -9.48
N ARG A 182 -25.19 -10.53 -9.46
CA ARG A 182 -26.44 -10.73 -8.68
C ARG A 182 -26.16 -11.45 -7.37
N LEU A 183 -26.81 -11.04 -6.28
CA LEU A 183 -26.82 -11.77 -5.00
C LEU A 183 -27.81 -12.93 -5.10
N ASP A 184 -27.41 -14.14 -4.72
CA ASP A 184 -28.31 -15.29 -4.72
C ASP A 184 -29.42 -15.07 -3.67
N ASP A 185 -30.66 -15.44 -4.02
CA ASP A 185 -31.77 -15.43 -3.07
C ASP A 185 -31.56 -16.54 -2.01
N PRO A 186 -31.79 -16.27 -0.71
CA PRO A 186 -31.63 -17.28 0.32
C PRO A 186 -32.76 -18.33 0.23
N ILE A 187 -32.38 -19.57 -0.04
CA ILE A 187 -33.27 -20.73 0.07
C ILE A 187 -33.47 -21.03 1.57
N PHE A 188 -34.61 -20.64 2.13
CA PHE A 188 -35.06 -21.09 3.44
C PHE A 188 -35.98 -22.31 3.28
N PRO A 189 -35.58 -23.52 3.72
CA PRO A 189 -36.56 -24.54 4.07
C PRO A 189 -37.04 -24.28 5.50
N LEU A 190 -38.33 -23.97 5.66
CA LEU A 190 -38.99 -23.87 6.96
C LEU A 190 -39.04 -25.25 7.64
N PRO A 191 -38.61 -25.40 8.91
CA PRO A 191 -38.98 -26.56 9.72
C PRO A 191 -40.22 -26.24 10.57
N VAL A 192 -41.15 -27.20 10.57
CA VAL A 192 -42.38 -27.22 11.36
C VAL A 192 -42.05 -27.39 12.86
N VAL A 193 -42.83 -26.69 13.69
CA VAL A 193 -42.78 -26.62 15.17
C VAL A 193 -43.12 -27.97 15.83
N ASP A 194 -42.42 -28.32 16.91
CA ASP A 194 -43.03 -29.02 18.06
C ASP A 194 -42.29 -28.76 19.38
N GLN A 195 -43.06 -28.75 20.48
CA GLN A 195 -42.76 -28.19 21.80
C GLN A 195 -42.07 -29.15 22.80
N ALA A 196 -41.26 -28.54 23.67
CA ALA A 196 -41.00 -28.80 25.10
C ALA A 196 -40.42 -30.16 25.59
N THR A 197 -39.31 -30.09 26.34
CA THR A 197 -39.27 -30.42 27.79
C THR A 197 -37.91 -30.08 28.45
N ALA A 198 -37.98 -29.82 29.75
CA ALA A 198 -37.00 -29.29 30.71
C ALA A 198 -35.59 -29.94 30.78
N ALA A 199 -34.58 -29.14 31.15
CA ALA A 199 -33.80 -29.22 32.40
C ALA A 199 -32.38 -28.61 32.28
N GLY A 200 -31.89 -27.96 33.35
CA GLY A 200 -30.45 -27.94 33.67
C GLY A 200 -29.69 -26.61 33.64
N SER A 201 -29.80 -25.85 34.73
CA SER A 201 -28.72 -25.14 35.44
C SER A 201 -27.48 -24.60 34.68
N SER A 202 -27.25 -23.29 34.75
CA SER A 202 -26.12 -22.67 35.51
C SER A 202 -25.86 -21.24 35.02
N LEU A 203 -26.13 -20.28 35.91
CA LEU A 203 -25.68 -18.89 35.78
C LEU A 203 -24.14 -18.85 35.81
N LYS A 204 -23.50 -18.31 34.77
CA LYS A 204 -22.13 -17.81 34.86
C LYS A 204 -22.10 -16.32 34.54
N THR A 205 -22.02 -15.56 35.62
CA THR A 205 -21.69 -14.14 35.75
C THR A 205 -20.68 -13.68 34.69
N THR A 206 -21.06 -12.66 33.91
CA THR A 206 -20.16 -11.88 33.06
C THR A 206 -19.20 -11.11 33.98
N LYS A 207 -17.99 -11.65 34.19
CA LYS A 207 -16.89 -10.86 34.81
C LYS A 207 -16.40 -9.85 33.78
N ASN A 208 -16.81 -8.60 33.97
CA ASN A 208 -16.25 -7.45 33.29
C ASN A 208 -14.78 -7.31 33.74
N LYS A 209 -13.83 -7.47 32.82
CA LYS A 209 -12.39 -7.49 33.12
C LYS A 209 -11.93 -6.03 33.27
N GLU A 210 -11.84 -5.54 34.50
CA GLU A 210 -11.32 -4.20 34.76
C GLU A 210 -9.84 -4.10 34.43
N ARG A 211 -9.47 -2.93 33.88
CA ARG A 211 -8.11 -2.57 33.46
C ARG A 211 -7.16 -2.54 34.66
N SER A 212 -5.95 -3.06 34.50
CA SER A 212 -4.94 -3.06 35.56
C SER A 212 -4.51 -1.63 35.93
N PHE A 213 -4.11 -1.42 37.20
CA PHE A 213 -3.81 -0.09 37.77
C PHE A 213 -2.67 0.64 37.04
N LYS A 214 -1.74 -0.12 36.47
CA LYS A 214 -0.60 0.38 35.69
C LYS A 214 -1.04 0.92 34.32
N ALA A 215 -1.98 0.22 33.66
CA ALA A 215 -2.58 0.65 32.39
C ALA A 215 -3.46 1.91 32.53
N LYS A 216 -4.11 2.08 33.70
CA LYS A 216 -4.85 3.32 34.03
C LYS A 216 -3.93 4.53 34.22
N LEU A 217 -2.71 4.34 34.72
CA LEU A 217 -1.73 5.42 34.90
C LEU A 217 -1.02 5.83 33.61
N GLU A 218 -0.85 4.89 32.67
CA GLU A 218 -0.09 5.12 31.43
C GLU A 218 -0.96 5.36 30.19
N TRP A 219 -2.30 5.42 30.32
CA TRP A 219 -3.27 5.65 29.23
C TRP A 219 -3.04 4.77 27.97
N ARG A 220 -2.60 3.52 28.17
CA ARG A 220 -2.42 2.53 27.09
C ARG A 220 -3.43 1.39 27.21
N LEU A 221 -3.76 0.76 26.07
CA LEU A 221 -4.48 -0.52 26.01
C LEU A 221 -3.47 -1.66 26.26
N ASP A 222 -3.86 -2.66 27.07
CA ASP A 222 -3.02 -3.82 27.39
C ASP A 222 -2.73 -4.64 26.11
N GLU A 223 -1.46 -4.95 25.86
CA GLU A 223 -1.06 -5.97 24.86
C GLU A 223 -1.26 -7.36 25.48
N GLU A 224 -1.81 -8.30 24.69
CA GLU A 224 -2.08 -9.68 25.14
C GLU A 224 -0.76 -10.41 25.42
N GLU A 225 -0.50 -10.68 26.69
CA GLU A 225 0.64 -11.48 27.16
C GLU A 225 0.41 -12.96 26.79
N SER A 226 0.92 -13.38 25.63
CA SER A 226 1.02 -14.79 25.26
C SER A 226 2.12 -15.46 26.09
N GLY A 227 1.73 -16.42 26.95
CA GLY A 227 2.62 -17.18 27.83
C GLY A 227 3.73 -17.97 27.11
N PRO A 228 4.72 -18.49 27.85
CA PRO A 228 5.98 -18.95 27.30
C PRO A 228 5.81 -20.33 26.65
N THR A 229 5.90 -20.39 25.33
CA THR A 229 6.07 -21.66 24.62
C THR A 229 7.19 -21.50 23.59
N THR A 230 8.12 -22.43 23.71
CA THR A 230 9.29 -22.78 22.92
C THR A 230 9.21 -22.44 21.42
N ALA A 231 10.39 -22.09 20.88
CA ALA A 231 10.75 -21.91 19.48
C ALA A 231 10.69 -20.47 18.96
N VAL A 232 11.88 -19.97 18.64
CA VAL A 232 12.15 -18.91 17.68
C VAL A 232 11.40 -19.21 16.38
N ASP A 233 10.17 -18.71 16.25
CA ASP A 233 9.53 -18.54 14.95
C ASP A 233 10.37 -17.51 14.20
N ALA A 234 11.31 -18.02 13.41
CA ALA A 234 11.86 -17.28 12.30
C ALA A 234 10.68 -16.66 11.56
N PHE A 235 10.73 -15.36 11.29
CA PHE A 235 9.80 -14.69 10.39
C PHE A 235 9.84 -15.41 9.05
N GLU A 236 9.04 -16.46 8.89
CA GLU A 236 8.93 -17.17 7.62
C GLU A 236 8.21 -16.22 6.68
N ASP A 237 8.95 -15.70 5.72
CA ASP A 237 8.40 -14.85 4.68
C ASP A 237 7.20 -15.58 4.05
N PRO A 238 5.97 -15.04 4.17
CA PRO A 238 4.76 -15.72 3.75
C PRO A 238 4.67 -15.83 2.22
N TYR A 239 5.55 -15.14 1.49
CA TYR A 239 5.56 -15.08 0.03
C TYR A 239 6.42 -16.20 -0.57
N ALA A 240 5.84 -16.92 -1.54
CA ALA A 240 6.51 -17.96 -2.32
C ALA A 240 7.22 -17.40 -3.54
N GLY A 241 6.71 -16.29 -4.07
CA GLY A 241 7.26 -15.65 -5.25
C GLY A 241 6.46 -14.43 -5.69
N VAL A 242 7.02 -13.75 -6.69
CA VAL A 242 6.54 -12.51 -7.27
C VAL A 242 6.45 -12.70 -8.79
N LEU A 243 5.29 -12.37 -9.36
CA LEU A 243 5.09 -12.31 -10.79
C LEU A 243 5.01 -10.85 -11.20
N LYS A 244 5.94 -10.40 -12.05
CA LYS A 244 5.98 -9.05 -12.60
C LYS A 244 5.62 -9.13 -14.08
N ALA A 245 4.67 -8.33 -14.51
CA ALA A 245 4.27 -8.16 -15.89
C ALA A 245 4.50 -6.71 -16.31
N ARG A 246 4.92 -6.49 -17.55
CA ARG A 246 5.02 -5.17 -18.18
C ARG A 246 4.40 -5.24 -19.57
N LEU A 247 3.57 -4.26 -19.88
CA LEU A 247 3.01 -4.01 -21.20
C LEU A 247 3.50 -2.65 -21.69
N ASP A 248 4.06 -2.60 -22.89
CA ASP A 248 4.56 -1.38 -23.53
C ASP A 248 3.57 -0.88 -24.60
N GLN A 249 3.76 0.35 -25.09
CA GLN A 249 2.94 0.95 -26.16
C GLN A 249 2.93 0.12 -27.45
N HIS A 250 3.99 -0.65 -27.72
CA HIS A 250 4.09 -1.54 -28.87
C HIS A 250 3.46 -2.93 -28.64
N PHE A 251 2.63 -3.08 -27.60
CA PHE A 251 2.08 -4.38 -27.16
C PHE A 251 3.14 -5.43 -26.82
N ARG A 252 4.37 -5.01 -26.55
CA ARG A 252 5.40 -5.91 -26.03
C ARG A 252 5.06 -6.29 -24.61
N VAL A 253 5.08 -7.58 -24.34
CA VAL A 253 4.75 -8.14 -23.03
C VAL A 253 6.00 -8.74 -22.42
N GLY A 254 6.46 -8.15 -21.32
CA GLY A 254 7.49 -8.70 -20.46
C GLY A 254 6.85 -9.42 -19.28
N LEU A 255 7.21 -10.68 -19.03
CA LEU A 255 6.85 -11.44 -17.85
C LEU A 255 8.13 -11.85 -17.11
N LEU A 256 8.15 -11.66 -15.80
CA LEU A 256 9.23 -12.08 -14.93
C LEU A 256 8.62 -12.76 -13.71
N TRP A 257 8.96 -14.02 -13.50
CA TRP A 257 8.65 -14.74 -12.27
C TRP A 257 9.90 -14.86 -11.43
N GLU A 258 9.81 -14.42 -10.18
CA GLU A 258 10.86 -14.53 -9.18
C GLU A 258 10.33 -15.39 -8.02
N GLY A 259 10.99 -16.49 -7.69
CA GLY A 259 10.55 -17.42 -6.66
C GLY A 259 11.67 -17.76 -5.69
N ARG A 260 11.35 -17.85 -4.40
CA ARG A 260 12.32 -18.26 -3.38
C ARG A 260 12.02 -19.68 -2.91
N VAL A 261 13.03 -20.55 -2.99
CA VAL A 261 12.97 -21.91 -2.46
C VAL A 261 14.12 -22.09 -1.48
N LYS A 262 13.82 -22.20 -0.19
CA LYS A 262 14.82 -22.20 0.89
C LYS A 262 15.72 -20.96 0.82
N SER A 263 17.03 -21.14 0.62
CA SER A 263 18.04 -20.09 0.45
C SER A 263 18.30 -19.70 -1.01
N LEU A 264 17.64 -20.35 -1.97
CA LEU A 264 17.82 -20.08 -3.40
C LEU A 264 16.75 -19.13 -3.92
N LEU A 265 17.17 -18.22 -4.81
CA LEU A 265 16.32 -17.32 -5.56
C LEU A 265 16.35 -17.72 -7.03
N PHE A 266 15.19 -18.04 -7.58
CA PHE A 266 14.99 -18.34 -9.00
C PHE A 266 14.34 -17.15 -9.69
N SER A 267 14.81 -16.83 -10.89
CA SER A 267 14.24 -15.76 -11.72
C SER A 267 14.11 -16.28 -13.14
N LEU A 268 12.88 -16.30 -13.67
CA LEU A 268 12.55 -16.73 -15.03
C LEU A 268 11.83 -15.58 -15.72
N GLY A 269 12.42 -15.07 -16.79
CA GLY A 269 11.87 -13.97 -17.58
C GLY A 269 11.59 -14.40 -19.02
N SER A 270 10.52 -13.86 -19.60
CA SER A 270 10.21 -13.94 -21.03
C SER A 270 9.73 -12.56 -21.51
N SER A 271 10.10 -12.19 -22.73
CA SER A 271 9.62 -10.97 -23.38
C SER A 271 9.21 -11.32 -24.80
N ILE A 272 8.02 -10.89 -25.19
CA ILE A 272 7.44 -11.07 -26.53
C ILE A 272 7.13 -9.69 -27.11
#